data_AF-A0A2K6TJI4-F1
#
_entry.id   AF-A0A2K6TJI4-F1
#
_cell.length_a   1.000
_cell.length_b   1.000
_cell.length_c   1.000
_cell.angle_alpha   90.00
_cell.angle_beta   90.00
_cell.angle_gamma   90.00
#
_symmetry.space_group_name_H-M   'P 1'
#
loop_
_entity.id
_entity.type
_entity.pdbx_description
1 polymer ?
#
loop_
_entity_poly.entity_id
_entity_poly.type
_entity_poly.pdbx_seq_one_letter_code
_entity_poly.pdbx_strand_id
1 'polypeptide(L)'
;MVEADRPGKLFIGGLNTETNEKALEAVFGKYGRIAEVLLMKDRETSKSRGFAFVTFESPADAKDAARDMNGKSLDGKAIKVEQATKPSFESDLPQNI
;
A
#
# COMPACT_ATOMS: atom_id res chain seq x y z
N MET A 1 -12.19 15.63 -15.75
CA MET A 1 -12.20 15.49 -14.28
C MET A 1 -11.34 14.30 -13.95
N VAL A 2 -10.39 14.49 -13.04
CA VAL A 2 -9.22 13.61 -12.86
C VAL A 2 -9.65 12.21 -12.45
N GLU A 3 -9.07 11.22 -13.13
CA GLU A 3 -9.28 9.79 -12.98
C GLU A 3 -8.89 9.30 -11.58
N ALA A 4 -9.78 9.49 -10.63
CA ALA A 4 -9.95 8.57 -9.52
C ALA A 4 -10.74 7.37 -10.11
N ASP A 5 -10.53 6.08 -9.83
CA ASP A 5 -10.39 5.58 -8.47
C ASP A 5 -10.28 4.04 -8.50
N ARG A 6 -9.12 3.45 -8.19
CA ARG A 6 -9.13 2.32 -7.25
C ARG A 6 -8.61 2.92 -5.95
N PRO A 7 -9.46 3.62 -5.20
CA PRO A 7 -9.03 4.54 -4.14
C PRO A 7 -8.40 3.83 -2.95
N GLY A 8 -8.62 2.53 -2.82
CA GLY A 8 -8.19 1.75 -1.68
C GLY A 8 -6.70 1.43 -1.68
N LYS A 9 -5.99 1.53 -2.81
CA LYS A 9 -4.58 1.10 -2.86
C LYS A 9 -3.62 2.24 -2.51
N LEU A 10 -2.77 1.98 -1.53
CA LEU A 10 -1.68 2.84 -1.08
C LEU A 10 -0.34 2.21 -1.42
N PHE A 11 0.61 3.06 -1.81
CA PHE A 11 2.03 2.76 -1.91
C PHE A 11 2.72 3.22 -0.64
N ILE A 12 3.53 2.35 -0.05
CA ILE A 12 4.33 2.64 1.14
C ILE A 12 5.79 2.44 0.76
N GLY A 13 6.55 3.51 0.62
CA GLY A 13 8.00 3.49 0.39
C GLY A 13 8.78 3.81 1.67
N GLY A 14 10.10 3.60 1.66
CA GLY A 14 10.99 3.91 2.78
C GLY A 14 10.94 2.90 3.94
N LEU A 15 10.37 1.72 3.73
CA LEU A 15 10.24 0.70 4.78
C LEU A 15 11.60 0.15 5.22
N ASN A 16 11.69 -0.27 6.48
CA ASN A 16 12.86 -0.96 6.99
C ASN A 16 12.88 -2.42 6.50
N THR A 17 14.07 -3.04 6.51
CA THR A 17 14.23 -4.47 6.19
C THR A 17 13.54 -5.38 7.20
N GLU A 18 13.29 -4.88 8.40
CA GLU A 18 12.54 -5.58 9.45
C GLU A 18 11.02 -5.39 9.34
N THR A 19 10.57 -4.44 8.51
CA THR A 19 9.15 -4.18 8.33
C THR A 19 8.50 -5.31 7.54
N ASN A 20 7.41 -5.85 8.08
CA ASN A 20 6.66 -6.98 7.52
C ASN A 20 5.22 -6.58 7.16
N GLU A 21 4.56 -7.42 6.37
CA GLU A 21 3.14 -7.26 5.98
C GLU A 21 2.24 -7.14 7.22
N LYS A 22 2.51 -7.93 8.27
CA LYS A 22 1.78 -7.88 9.53
C LYS A 22 1.92 -6.55 10.28
N ALA A 23 3.08 -5.89 10.17
CA ALA A 23 3.32 -4.59 10.78
C ALA A 23 2.55 -3.50 10.02
N LEU A 24 2.57 -3.56 8.68
CA LEU A 24 1.74 -2.70 7.83
C LEU A 24 0.27 -2.91 8.17
N GLU A 25 -0.20 -4.15 8.24
CA GLU A 25 -1.58 -4.45 8.55
C GLU A 25 -2.01 -3.92 9.92
N ALA A 26 -1.16 -4.05 10.95
CA ALA A 26 -1.44 -3.52 12.28
C ALA A 26 -1.45 -1.98 12.36
N VAL A 27 -0.65 -1.30 11.52
CA VAL A 27 -0.55 0.16 11.48
C VAL A 27 -1.70 0.75 10.65
N PHE A 28 -1.86 0.25 9.43
CA PHE A 28 -2.87 0.70 8.48
C PHE A 28 -4.28 0.21 8.87
N GLY A 29 -4.39 -0.93 9.55
CA GLY A 29 -5.65 -1.51 10.01
C GLY A 29 -6.36 -0.66 11.08
N LYS A 30 -5.66 0.30 11.69
CA LYS A 30 -6.24 1.28 12.62
C LYS A 30 -7.09 2.34 11.92
N TYR A 31 -6.82 2.60 10.65
CA TYR A 31 -7.55 3.59 9.85
C TYR A 31 -8.79 2.97 9.22
N GLY A 32 -8.70 1.70 8.82
CA GLY A 32 -9.79 0.99 8.18
C GLY A 32 -9.44 -0.45 7.87
N ARG A 33 -10.39 -1.15 7.25
CA ARG A 33 -10.22 -2.57 6.92
C ARG A 33 -9.34 -2.74 5.69
N ILE A 34 -8.31 -3.55 5.84
CA ILE A 34 -7.35 -3.86 4.78
C ILE A 34 -7.87 -5.08 4.01
N ALA A 35 -7.99 -4.95 2.70
CA ALA A 35 -8.32 -6.01 1.78
C ALA A 35 -7.07 -6.86 1.42
N GLU A 36 -5.92 -6.21 1.22
CA GLU A 36 -4.70 -6.89 0.79
C GLU A 36 -3.44 -6.13 1.22
N VAL A 37 -2.37 -6.84 1.57
CA VAL A 37 -1.03 -6.28 1.79
C VAL A 37 -0.03 -7.00 0.90
N LEU A 38 0.80 -6.24 0.18
CA LEU A 38 1.81 -6.72 -0.74
C LEU A 38 3.16 -6.09 -0.39
N LEU A 39 3.98 -6.80 0.37
CA LEU A 39 5.34 -6.36 0.68
C LEU A 39 6.31 -6.83 -0.40
N MET A 40 6.98 -5.89 -1.06
CA MET A 40 7.98 -6.20 -2.07
C MET A 40 9.32 -6.42 -1.40
N LYS A 41 9.69 -7.69 -1.29
CA LYS A 41 10.93 -8.18 -0.70
C LYS A 41 11.82 -8.80 -1.77
N ASP A 42 13.11 -8.55 -1.66
CA ASP A 42 14.10 -9.10 -2.55
C ASP A 42 14.28 -10.60 -2.24
N ARG A 43 14.13 -11.46 -3.25
CA ARG A 43 14.12 -12.92 -3.05
C ARG A 43 15.52 -13.48 -2.78
N GLU A 44 16.56 -12.79 -3.23
CA GLU A 44 17.95 -13.26 -3.13
C GLU A 44 18.56 -12.89 -1.78
N THR A 45 18.30 -11.66 -1.32
CA THR A 45 18.81 -11.17 -0.03
C THR A 45 17.81 -11.32 1.13
N SER A 46 16.55 -11.69 0.84
CA SER A 46 15.40 -11.60 1.77
C SER A 46 15.23 -10.22 2.43
N LYS A 47 15.86 -9.18 1.88
CA LYS A 47 15.73 -7.81 2.38
C LYS A 47 14.53 -7.16 1.72
N SER A 48 13.69 -6.50 2.51
CA SER A 48 12.63 -5.65 1.95
C SER A 48 13.26 -4.67 0.97
N ARG A 49 12.69 -4.53 -0.24
CA ARG A 49 13.14 -3.52 -1.21
C ARG A 49 12.85 -2.09 -0.73
N GLY A 50 12.34 -1.96 0.49
CA GLY A 50 11.97 -0.70 1.12
C GLY A 50 10.61 -0.20 0.67
N PHE A 51 9.77 -1.05 0.08
CA PHE A 51 8.41 -0.64 -0.30
C PHE A 51 7.38 -1.78 -0.25
N ALA A 52 6.12 -1.39 -0.08
CA ALA A 52 4.95 -2.25 -0.03
C ALA A 52 3.73 -1.54 -0.64
N PHE A 53 2.69 -2.31 -0.91
CA PHE A 53 1.38 -1.83 -1.28
C PHE A 53 0.35 -2.34 -0.28
N VAL A 54 -0.59 -1.48 0.13
CA VAL A 54 -1.72 -1.85 0.99
C VAL A 54 -3.00 -1.47 0.27
N THR A 55 -3.91 -2.43 0.10
CA THR A 55 -5.22 -2.21 -0.47
C THR A 55 -6.24 -2.21 0.67
N PHE A 56 -6.95 -1.11 0.84
CA PHE A 56 -8.09 -0.99 1.75
C PHE A 56 -9.39 -1.39 1.07
N GLU A 57 -10.36 -1.84 1.87
CA GLU A 57 -11.75 -2.01 1.43
C GLU A 57 -12.39 -0.64 1.10
N SER A 58 -12.04 0.40 1.87
CA SER A 58 -12.63 1.73 1.75
C SER A 58 -11.68 2.76 1.12
N PRO A 59 -12.13 3.51 0.09
CA PRO A 59 -11.46 4.69 -0.42
C PRO A 59 -11.00 5.72 0.60
N ALA A 60 -11.91 6.02 1.52
CA ALA A 60 -11.78 7.11 2.47
C ALA A 60 -10.66 6.78 3.45
N ASP A 61 -10.74 5.59 4.05
CA ASP A 61 -9.75 5.07 4.99
C ASP A 61 -8.33 5.05 4.40
N ALA A 62 -8.18 4.65 3.13
CA ALA A 62 -6.91 4.70 2.43
C ALA A 62 -6.37 6.13 2.33
N LYS A 63 -7.21 7.08 1.93
CA LYS A 63 -6.82 8.48 1.78
C LYS A 63 -6.44 9.12 3.12
N ASP A 64 -7.18 8.82 4.19
CA ASP A 64 -6.87 9.28 5.54
C ASP A 64 -5.56 8.66 6.06
N ALA A 65 -5.39 7.35 5.90
CA ALA A 65 -4.15 6.66 6.26
C ALA A 65 -2.94 7.21 5.50
N ALA A 66 -3.09 7.49 4.19
CA ALA A 66 -2.03 8.08 3.39
C ALA A 66 -1.64 9.45 3.93
N ARG A 67 -2.60 10.32 4.24
CA ARG A 67 -2.30 11.67 4.74
C ARG A 67 -1.67 11.65 6.13
N ASP A 68 -2.07 10.74 7.00
CA ASP A 68 -1.55 10.66 8.37
C ASP A 68 -0.19 9.94 8.46
N MET A 69 0.02 8.90 7.65
CA MET A 69 1.25 8.10 7.67
C MET A 69 2.33 8.61 6.71
N ASN A 70 1.99 9.42 5.72
CA ASN A 70 2.99 9.95 4.78
C ASN A 70 4.01 10.84 5.48
N GLY A 71 5.28 10.45 5.41
CA GLY A 71 6.40 11.16 6.05
C GLY A 71 6.62 10.79 7.51
N LYS A 72 5.86 9.84 8.07
CA LYS A 72 6.13 9.32 9.42
C LYS A 72 7.31 8.37 9.42
N SER A 73 7.94 8.20 10.58
CA SER A 73 9.00 7.21 10.79
C SER A 73 8.42 5.90 11.33
N LEU A 74 8.64 4.81 10.61
CA LEU A 74 8.28 3.44 10.97
C LEU A 74 9.55 2.59 11.07
N ASP A 75 9.73 1.88 12.20
CA ASP A 75 10.95 1.12 12.51
C ASP A 75 12.25 1.96 12.40
N GLY A 76 12.20 3.24 12.76
CA GLY A 76 13.33 4.16 12.69
C GLY A 76 13.67 4.68 11.29
N LYS A 77 12.86 4.34 10.26
CA LYS A 77 12.98 4.89 8.90
C LYS A 77 11.78 5.73 8.50
N ALA A 78 12.01 6.85 7.85
CA ALA A 78 10.95 7.66 7.26
C ALA A 78 10.27 6.89 6.12
N ILE A 79 8.97 6.67 6.26
CA ILE A 79 8.13 6.05 5.24
C ILE A 79 7.38 7.10 4.45
N LYS A 80 7.19 6.83 3.16
CA LYS A 80 6.41 7.64 2.25
C LYS A 80 5.12 6.90 1.93
N VAL A 81 3.97 7.53 2.13
CA VAL A 81 2.68 6.92 1.81
C VAL A 81 1.97 7.75 0.75
N GLU A 82 1.61 7.13 -0.36
CA GLU A 82 1.00 7.80 -1.50
C GLU A 82 -0.11 6.94 -2.10
N GLN A 83 -1.08 7.54 -2.78
CA GLN A 83 -2.10 6.76 -3.48
C GLN A 83 -1.43 5.98 -4.62
N ALA A 84 -1.59 4.66 -4.63
CA ALA A 84 -1.01 3.84 -5.67
C ALA A 84 -1.83 3.99 -6.96
N THR A 85 -1.19 4.49 -8.01
CA THR A 85 -1.76 4.46 -9.36
C THR A 85 -1.67 3.04 -9.92
N LYS A 86 -2.75 2.56 -10.54
CA LYS A 86 -3.01 1.18 -11.03
C LYS A 86 -1.73 0.38 -11.38
N PRO A 87 -1.52 -0.85 -10.83
CA PRO A 87 -0.75 -1.83 -11.59
C PRO A 87 -1.60 -2.19 -12.82
N SER A 88 -1.08 -1.93 -14.01
CA SER A 88 -1.72 -2.33 -15.27
C SER A 88 -1.72 -3.85 -15.41
N PHE A 89 -2.62 -4.51 -14.69
CA PHE A 89 -3.01 -5.89 -14.92
C PHE A 89 -4.46 -6.00 -14.45
N GLU A 90 -5.34 -6.52 -15.29
CA GLU A 90 -6.80 -6.63 -15.09
C GLU A 90 -7.62 -5.37 -15.40
N SER A 91 -7.79 -5.12 -16.70
CA SER A 91 -9.09 -4.74 -17.29
C SER A 91 -9.02 -4.85 -18.81
N ASP A 92 -8.85 -6.07 -19.33
CA ASP A 92 -9.26 -6.41 -20.70
C ASP A 92 -9.63 -7.90 -20.73
N LEU A 93 -10.68 -8.25 -19.99
CA LEU A 93 -11.41 -9.50 -20.28
C LEU A 93 -12.64 -9.08 -21.10
N PRO A 94 -12.76 -9.49 -22.37
CA PRO A 94 -13.97 -9.23 -23.13
C PRO A 94 -15.12 -9.99 -22.46
N GLN A 95 -16.16 -9.26 -22.03
CA GLN A 95 -17.45 -9.84 -21.72
C GLN A 95 -18.07 -10.32 -23.03
N ASN A 96 -17.87 -11.59 -23.36
CA ASN A 96 -18.50 -12.24 -24.50
C ASN A 96 -19.96 -12.57 -24.14
N ILE A 97 -20.92 -11.86 -24.74
CA ILE A 97 -22.33 -12.27 -24.82
C ILE A 97 -22.62 -12.93 -26.17
#